data_AF-A0A914D880-F1
#
_entry.id   AF-A0A914D880-F1
#
_cell.length_a   1.000
_cell.length_b   1.000
_cell.length_c   1.000
_cell.angle_alpha   90.00
_cell.angle_beta   90.00
_cell.angle_gamma   90.00
#
_symmetry.space_group_name_H-M   'P 1'
#
loop_
_entity.id
_entity.type
_entity.pdbx_description
1 polymer ?
#
loop_
_entity_poly.entity_id
_entity_poly.type
_entity_poly.pdbx_seq_one_letter_code
_entity_poly.pdbx_strand_id
1 'polypeptide(L)'
;ILQATTSGKCNLKYLSSILYCASQNQDNKQCCQHLSLADQQLGVGDRCLRFCDPSGEKGIKSIQKEDVSCLYNWNVIMYCHHSGIRYDE
;
A
#
# COMPACT_ATOMS: atom_id res chain seq x y z
N ILE A 1 0.30 -12.73 -0.34
CA ILE A 1 0.07 -11.91 -1.57
C ILE A 1 1.10 -12.21 -2.66
N LEU A 2 2.41 -12.12 -2.36
CA LEU A 2 3.50 -12.39 -3.31
C LEU A 2 3.34 -13.72 -4.06
N GLN A 3 3.12 -14.84 -3.36
CA GLN A 3 2.89 -16.15 -3.99
C GLN A 3 1.70 -16.16 -4.96
N ALA A 4 0.57 -15.54 -4.57
CA ALA A 4 -0.62 -15.48 -5.40
C ALA A 4 -0.42 -14.60 -6.63
N THR A 5 0.40 -13.55 -6.50
CA THR A 5 0.82 -12.71 -7.62
C THR A 5 1.77 -13.45 -8.57
N THR A 6 2.80 -14.11 -8.05
CA THR A 6 3.79 -14.83 -8.88
C THR A 6 3.19 -16.06 -9.56
N SER A 7 2.17 -16.68 -8.96
CA SER A 7 1.45 -17.80 -9.56
C SER A 7 0.34 -17.37 -10.53
N GLY A 8 0.20 -16.06 -10.82
CA GLY A 8 -0.83 -15.53 -11.72
C GLY A 8 -2.27 -15.60 -11.20
N LYS A 9 -2.49 -15.98 -9.93
CA LYS A 9 -3.83 -16.05 -9.33
C LYS A 9 -4.38 -14.68 -8.97
N CYS A 10 -3.50 -13.71 -8.71
CA CYS A 10 -3.87 -12.32 -8.44
C CYS A 10 -3.06 -11.37 -9.34
N ASN A 11 -3.71 -10.35 -9.89
CA ASN A 11 -3.04 -9.33 -10.70
C ASN A 11 -2.81 -8.05 -9.90
N LEU A 12 -1.56 -7.59 -9.85
CA LEU A 12 -1.16 -6.36 -9.16
C LEU A 12 -1.77 -5.09 -9.77
N LYS A 13 -2.25 -5.13 -11.01
CA LYS A 13 -2.86 -3.96 -11.66
C LYS A 13 -4.09 -3.41 -10.93
N TYR A 14 -4.75 -4.24 -10.13
CA TYR A 14 -5.93 -3.84 -9.35
C TYR A 14 -5.58 -3.28 -7.97
N LEU A 15 -4.31 -3.33 -7.56
CA LEU A 15 -3.92 -2.98 -6.20
C LEU A 15 -4.22 -1.52 -5.87
N SER A 16 -3.94 -0.60 -6.79
CA SER A 16 -4.21 0.82 -6.59
C SER A 16 -5.71 1.08 -6.41
N SER A 17 -6.57 0.43 -7.19
CA SER A 17 -8.03 0.51 -7.05
C SER A 17 -8.52 -0.08 -5.72
N ILE A 18 -7.95 -1.21 -5.29
CA ILE A 18 -8.29 -1.82 -3.99
C ILE A 18 -7.93 -0.86 -2.85
N LEU A 19 -6.72 -0.31 -2.87
CA LEU A 19 -6.24 0.63 -1.86
C LEU A 19 -7.06 1.93 -1.86
N TYR A 20 -7.38 2.45 -3.04
CA TYR A 20 -8.28 3.61 -3.21
C TYR A 20 -9.62 3.38 -2.51
N CYS A 21 -10.26 2.24 -2.76
CA CYS A 21 -11.54 1.90 -2.14
C CYS A 21 -11.39 1.69 -0.63
N ALA A 22 -10.33 1.00 -0.20
CA ALA A 22 -10.10 0.71 1.21
C ALA A 22 -9.88 1.98 2.04
N SER A 23 -9.20 3.01 1.53
CA SER A 23 -9.05 4.28 2.26
C SER A 23 -10.12 5.33 1.96
N GLN A 24 -11.08 5.05 1.07
CA GLN A 24 -11.99 6.07 0.54
C GLN A 24 -11.23 7.32 0.04
N ASN A 25 -10.11 7.09 -0.65
CA ASN A 25 -9.20 8.12 -1.14
C ASN A 25 -8.54 9.01 -0.07
N GLN A 26 -8.44 8.56 1.18
CA GLN A 26 -7.71 9.29 2.23
C GLN A 26 -6.20 9.08 2.14
N ASP A 27 -5.45 10.11 2.53
CA ASP A 27 -4.00 10.08 2.72
C ASP A 27 -3.65 9.40 4.05
N ASN A 28 -3.05 8.21 3.98
CA ASN A 28 -2.63 7.44 5.16
C ASN A 28 -1.11 7.42 5.37
N LYS A 29 -0.35 8.32 4.74
CA LYS A 29 1.13 8.33 4.85
C LYS A 29 1.59 8.46 6.30
N GLN A 30 0.90 9.25 7.13
CA GLN A 30 1.27 9.42 8.55
C GLN A 30 1.16 8.12 9.34
N CYS A 31 0.08 7.34 9.13
CA CYS A 31 -0.07 6.01 9.74
C CYS A 31 1.05 5.07 9.30
N CYS A 32 1.35 5.04 8.00
CA CYS A 32 2.40 4.18 7.46
C CYS A 32 3.81 4.58 7.93
N GLN A 33 4.10 5.86 8.05
CA GLN A 33 5.35 6.36 8.62
C GLN A 33 5.47 5.97 10.10
N HIS A 34 4.40 6.11 10.88
CA HIS A 34 4.37 5.70 12.27
C HIS A 34 4.66 4.20 12.45
N LEU A 35 4.17 3.36 11.52
CA LEU A 35 4.40 1.93 11.49
C LEU A 35 5.66 1.52 10.70
N SER A 36 6.62 2.45 10.52
CA SER A 36 7.95 2.20 9.96
C SER A 36 7.95 1.69 8.50
N LEU A 37 6.93 2.01 7.71
CA LEU A 37 6.89 1.62 6.29
C LEU A 37 7.93 2.36 5.42
N ALA A 38 8.51 3.45 5.94
CA ALA A 38 9.58 4.20 5.29
C ALA A 38 10.99 3.87 5.82
N ASP A 39 11.13 2.81 6.63
CA ASP A 39 12.40 2.46 7.25
C ASP A 39 13.47 2.14 6.18
N GLN A 40 14.69 2.67 6.37
CA GLN A 40 15.80 2.45 5.45
C GLN A 40 16.22 0.97 5.37
N GLN A 41 15.97 0.18 6.40
CA GLN A 41 16.21 -1.27 6.40
C GLN A 41 15.37 -2.01 5.35
N LEU A 42 14.27 -1.43 4.88
CA LEU A 42 13.46 -1.98 3.79
C LEU A 42 14.15 -1.83 2.42
N GLY A 43 15.26 -1.09 2.34
CA GLY A 43 16.06 -0.92 1.11
C GLY A 43 15.39 -0.04 0.04
N VAL A 44 14.26 0.59 0.37
CA VAL A 44 13.42 1.36 -0.56
C VAL A 44 13.06 2.76 -0.05
N GLY A 45 13.41 3.09 1.20
CA GLY A 45 13.14 4.39 1.84
C GLY A 45 11.66 4.78 1.78
N ASP A 46 11.38 6.05 1.47
CA ASP A 46 10.01 6.58 1.36
C ASP A 46 9.19 5.97 0.23
N ARG A 47 9.77 5.11 -0.62
CA ARG A 47 9.08 4.55 -1.78
C ARG A 47 7.79 3.85 -1.38
N CYS A 48 7.76 3.11 -0.28
CA CYS A 48 6.56 2.38 0.14
C CYS A 48 5.41 3.28 0.60
N LEU A 49 5.67 4.55 0.93
CA LEU A 49 4.62 5.49 1.33
C LEU A 49 3.62 5.79 0.22
N ARG A 50 3.99 5.58 -1.05
CA ARG A 50 3.05 5.69 -2.18
C ARG A 50 1.88 4.70 -2.11
N PHE A 51 2.04 3.59 -1.39
CA PHE A 51 0.95 2.62 -1.18
C PHE A 51 -0.10 3.17 -0.24
N CYS A 52 0.25 4.13 0.62
CA CYS A 52 -0.62 4.70 1.65
C CYS A 52 -1.40 5.93 1.18
N ASP A 53 -1.04 6.45 0.02
CA ASP A 53 -1.71 7.56 -0.67
C ASP A 53 -1.73 7.25 -2.18
N PRO A 54 -2.56 6.26 -2.60
CA PRO A 54 -2.54 5.75 -3.97
C PRO A 54 -2.98 6.78 -5.03
N SER A 55 -3.69 7.84 -4.62
CA SER A 55 -4.15 8.93 -5.50
C SER A 55 -3.31 10.19 -5.45
N GLY A 56 -2.41 10.32 -4.47
CA GLY A 56 -1.54 11.47 -4.35
C GLY A 56 -0.60 11.65 -5.55
N GLU A 57 0.14 12.76 -5.55
CA GLU A 57 1.06 13.13 -6.63
C GLU A 57 2.08 12.01 -6.95
N LYS A 58 2.51 11.28 -5.92
CA LYS A 58 3.42 10.13 -6.02
C LYS A 58 2.72 8.77 -5.93
N GLY A 59 1.39 8.74 -6.04
CA GLY A 59 0.55 7.55 -5.88
C GLY A 59 0.81 6.46 -6.94
N ILE A 60 0.32 5.25 -6.66
CA ILE A 60 0.57 4.08 -7.52
C ILE A 60 -0.39 4.05 -8.70
N LYS A 61 0.09 4.45 -9.87
CA LYS A 61 -0.58 4.15 -11.15
C LYS A 61 -0.19 2.78 -11.70
N SER A 62 1.05 2.35 -11.45
CA SER A 62 1.57 1.04 -11.81
C SER A 62 2.60 0.58 -10.78
N ILE A 63 2.68 -0.73 -10.55
CA ILE A 63 3.67 -1.33 -9.65
C ILE A 63 4.94 -1.64 -10.44
N GLN A 64 6.08 -1.16 -9.96
CA GLN A 64 7.39 -1.49 -10.50
C GLN A 64 8.09 -2.54 -9.63
N LYS A 65 9.25 -3.05 -10.10
CA LYS A 65 9.98 -4.12 -9.39
C LYS A 65 10.41 -3.70 -7.98
N GLU A 66 10.79 -2.43 -7.81
CA GLU A 66 11.24 -1.89 -6.53
C GLU A 66 10.09 -1.76 -5.53
N ASP A 67 8.84 -1.76 -6.00
CA ASP A 67 7.65 -1.70 -5.16
C ASP A 67 7.30 -3.08 -4.56
N VAL A 68 7.85 -4.17 -5.11
CA VAL A 68 7.55 -5.54 -4.67
C VAL A 68 7.99 -5.76 -3.22
N SER A 69 9.10 -5.15 -2.79
CA SER A 69 9.57 -5.23 -1.40
C SER A 69 8.58 -4.61 -0.41
N CYS A 70 7.80 -3.62 -0.83
CA CYS A 70 6.76 -3.01 0.03
C CYS A 70 5.63 -4.01 0.35
N LEU A 71 5.38 -4.98 -0.54
CA LEU A 71 4.34 -5.98 -0.35
C LEU A 71 4.65 -6.99 0.78
N TYR A 72 5.89 -7.05 1.28
CA TYR A 72 6.20 -7.80 2.50
C TYR A 72 5.53 -7.18 3.73
N ASN A 73 5.25 -5.88 3.71
CA ASN A 73 4.55 -5.14 4.77
C ASN A 73 3.09 -4.85 4.40
N TRP A 74 2.47 -5.74 3.61
CA TRP A 74 1.09 -5.60 3.17
C TRP A 74 0.09 -5.44 4.33
N ASN A 75 0.38 -6.07 5.48
CA ASN A 75 -0.40 -5.94 6.70
C ASN A 75 -0.45 -4.48 7.21
N VAL A 76 0.69 -3.76 7.20
CA VAL A 76 0.77 -2.36 7.62
C VAL A 76 -0.02 -1.47 6.67
N ILE A 77 0.16 -1.67 5.36
CA ILE A 77 -0.58 -0.93 4.32
C ILE A 77 -2.08 -1.10 4.56
N MET A 78 -2.58 -2.33 4.62
CA MET A 78 -4.02 -2.57 4.80
C MET A 78 -4.57 -2.09 6.14
N TYR A 79 -3.80 -2.21 7.23
CA TYR A 79 -4.19 -1.66 8.53
C TYR A 79 -4.45 -0.16 8.44
N CYS A 80 -3.52 0.59 7.83
CA CYS A 80 -3.69 2.03 7.67
C CYS A 80 -4.86 2.38 6.75
N HIS A 81 -5.04 1.67 5.63
CA HIS A 81 -6.18 1.90 4.74
C HIS A 81 -7.53 1.66 5.44
N HIS A 82 -7.63 0.63 6.29
CA HIS A 82 -8.86 0.34 7.03
C HIS A 82 -9.09 1.26 8.24
N SER A 83 -8.07 1.99 8.72
CA SER A 83 -8.19 2.83 9.93
C SER A 83 -9.23 3.95 9.80
N GLY A 84 -9.51 4.40 8.57
CA GLY A 84 -10.52 5.42 8.27
C GLY A 84 -11.91 4.85 7.93
N ILE A 85 -12.06 3.53 7.79
CA ILE A 85 -13.36 2.90 7.52
C ILE A 85 -14.11 2.78 8.85
N ARG A 86 -15.18 3.55 9.01
CA ARG A 86 -16.14 3.34 10.09
C ARG A 86 -17.01 2.14 9.72
N TYR A 87 -17.18 1.19 10.63
CA TYR A 87 -18.27 0.23 10.50
C TYR A 87 -19.57 0.98 10.77
N ASP A 88 -20.41 1.14 9.75
CA ASP A 88 -21.80 1.52 9.98
C ASP A 88 -22.48 0.31 10.66
N GLU A 89 -22.96 0.50 11.90
CA GLU A 89 -23.83 -0.44 12.62
C GLU A 89 -25.27 -0.39 12.09
#